data_AF-A0A518SAL7-F1
#
_entry.id   AF-A0A518SAL7-F1
#
_cell.length_a   1.000
_cell.length_b   1.000
_cell.length_c   1.000
_cell.angle_alpha   90.00
_cell.angle_beta   90.00
_cell.angle_gamma   90.00
#
_symmetry.space_group_name_H-M   'P 1'
#
loop_
_entity.id
_entity.type
_entity.pdbx_description
1 polymer ?
#
loop_
_entity_poly.entity_id
_entity_poly.type
_entity_poly.pdbx_seq_one_letter_code
_entity_poly.pdbx_strand_id
1 'polypeptide(L)'
;MNKWRTGGALAGLVGLAGVAESRSRARGIPFSPVDGGSRIGSGFPERAGLVDDNAATPAGEMDDFDAFARPDFDTDRVAPDIRAFYETTSDFEMTYRARWHRPFRTGARLAAPLTTHIQQLNLPAPGDAGTRTLESRFVPIDPDADPRPGARAWIRTDPDTGEAVFVALYAHHDARNERFVNIAAPLPGGNLSTVLHLESVATDSARGDGLRLTTRAPGDPGLYWVRGGTGFWLPMEQTFTVWPADATNAPDAPGDGPVVATHEMWLLGGKFLTVTYGITR
;
A
#
# COMPACT_ATOMS: atom_id res chain seq x y z
N MET A 1 -42.54 -13.76 -27.19
CA MET A 1 -41.77 -14.63 -26.27
C MET A 1 -40.32 -14.13 -26.11
N ASN A 2 -40.06 -13.40 -25.01
CA ASN A 2 -38.89 -13.46 -24.12
C ASN A 2 -37.47 -13.74 -24.65
N LYS A 3 -36.88 -12.88 -25.51
CA LYS A 3 -35.41 -12.84 -25.70
C LYS A 3 -34.65 -11.88 -24.76
N TRP A 4 -35.36 -10.98 -24.05
CA TRP A 4 -34.76 -9.96 -23.19
C TRP A 4 -34.60 -10.37 -21.71
N ARG A 5 -35.32 -11.40 -21.23
CA ARG A 5 -35.25 -11.84 -19.82
C ARG A 5 -34.06 -12.77 -19.53
N THR A 6 -33.50 -13.43 -20.53
CA THR A 6 -32.35 -14.34 -20.38
C THR A 6 -31.02 -13.61 -20.25
N GLY A 7 -30.82 -12.48 -20.94
CA GLY A 7 -29.59 -11.69 -20.86
C GLY A 7 -29.37 -11.01 -19.49
N GLY A 8 -30.45 -10.48 -18.89
CA GLY A 8 -30.39 -9.85 -17.56
C GLY A 8 -30.16 -10.87 -16.42
N ALA A 9 -30.74 -12.07 -16.53
CA ALA A 9 -30.54 -13.13 -15.54
C ALA A 9 -29.09 -13.66 -15.56
N LEU A 10 -28.49 -13.82 -16.75
CA LEU A 10 -27.11 -14.28 -16.88
C LEU A 10 -26.11 -13.22 -16.37
N ALA A 11 -26.31 -11.94 -16.70
CA ALA A 11 -25.49 -10.85 -16.19
C ALA A 11 -25.63 -10.69 -14.66
N GLY A 12 -26.83 -10.87 -14.12
CA GLY A 12 -27.07 -10.88 -12.67
C GLY A 12 -26.40 -12.04 -11.95
N LEU A 13 -26.42 -13.24 -12.52
CA LEU A 13 -25.73 -14.42 -11.96
C LEU A 13 -24.21 -14.29 -12.02
N VAL A 14 -23.65 -13.76 -13.12
CA VAL A 14 -22.21 -13.48 -13.23
C VAL A 14 -21.78 -12.40 -12.23
N GLY A 15 -22.59 -11.36 -12.05
CA GLY A 15 -22.35 -10.33 -11.03
C GLY A 15 -22.38 -10.89 -9.60
N LEU A 16 -23.39 -11.70 -9.27
CA LEU A 16 -23.52 -12.34 -7.95
C LEU A 16 -22.40 -13.35 -7.67
N ALA A 17 -22.02 -14.17 -8.66
CA ALA A 17 -20.91 -15.10 -8.54
C ALA A 17 -19.59 -14.36 -8.32
N GLY A 18 -19.38 -13.24 -9.03
CA GLY A 18 -18.22 -12.37 -8.81
C GLY A 18 -18.16 -11.78 -7.40
N VAL A 19 -19.30 -11.33 -6.86
CA VAL A 19 -19.39 -10.82 -5.47
C VAL A 19 -19.17 -11.94 -4.46
N ALA A 20 -19.72 -13.14 -4.68
CA ALA A 20 -19.54 -14.27 -3.78
C ALA A 20 -18.08 -14.73 -3.73
N GLU A 21 -17.42 -14.86 -4.88
CA GLU A 21 -15.99 -15.16 -4.97
C GLU A 21 -15.15 -14.07 -4.30
N SER A 22 -15.48 -12.80 -4.57
CA SER A 22 -14.81 -11.65 -3.97
C SER A 22 -14.87 -11.67 -2.43
N ARG A 23 -16.04 -12.01 -1.87
CA ARG A 23 -16.22 -12.20 -0.43
C ARG A 23 -15.53 -13.45 0.10
N SER A 24 -15.50 -14.52 -0.67
CA SER A 24 -14.83 -15.78 -0.27
C SER A 24 -13.34 -15.56 -0.09
N ARG A 25 -12.70 -14.83 -1.01
CA ARG A 25 -11.27 -14.47 -0.92
C ARG A 25 -10.94 -13.57 0.26
N ALA A 26 -11.85 -12.68 0.62
CA ALA A 26 -11.68 -11.77 1.75
C ALA A 26 -11.94 -12.43 3.13
N ARG A 27 -12.35 -13.71 3.16
CA ARG A 27 -12.87 -14.34 4.37
C ARG A 27 -11.74 -14.72 5.32
N GLY A 28 -11.86 -14.29 6.58
CA GLY A 28 -10.90 -14.61 7.64
C GLY A 28 -9.72 -13.64 7.73
N ILE A 29 -9.61 -12.68 6.80
CA ILE A 29 -8.60 -11.63 6.84
C ILE A 29 -9.06 -10.55 7.85
N PRO A 30 -8.22 -10.16 8.83
CA PRO A 30 -8.54 -9.09 9.75
C PRO A 30 -8.33 -7.74 9.07
N PHE A 31 -9.40 -7.11 8.58
CA PHE A 31 -9.34 -5.78 7.99
C PHE A 31 -9.50 -4.68 9.04
N SER A 32 -8.92 -3.51 8.74
CA SER A 32 -9.21 -2.31 9.53
C SER A 32 -10.71 -1.98 9.44
N PRO A 33 -11.38 -1.71 10.57
CA PRO A 33 -12.75 -1.21 10.55
C PRO A 33 -12.82 0.29 10.20
N VAL A 34 -11.67 0.97 10.08
CA VAL A 34 -11.59 2.41 9.86
C VAL A 34 -11.95 2.74 8.41
N ASP A 35 -13.07 3.43 8.24
CA ASP A 35 -13.51 3.98 6.96
C ASP A 35 -13.07 5.45 6.81
N GLY A 36 -12.94 5.92 5.57
CA GLY A 36 -12.62 7.31 5.29
C GLY A 36 -13.86 8.23 5.23
N GLY A 37 -13.67 9.46 5.70
CA GLY A 37 -14.63 10.56 5.51
C GLY A 37 -14.50 11.23 4.13
N SER A 38 -15.20 12.36 3.94
CA SER A 38 -15.12 13.15 2.69
C SER A 38 -13.75 13.77 2.42
N ARG A 39 -12.97 14.01 3.47
CA ARG A 39 -11.58 14.47 3.42
C ARG A 39 -10.75 13.64 4.39
N ILE A 40 -9.66 13.07 3.90
CA ILE A 40 -8.66 12.38 4.72
C ILE A 40 -7.67 13.43 5.20
N GLY A 41 -6.71 13.84 4.37
CA GLY A 41 -5.77 14.90 4.74
C GLY A 41 -4.83 14.51 5.89
N SER A 42 -3.84 15.34 6.17
CA SER A 42 -2.72 15.00 7.06
C SER A 42 -3.13 14.80 8.53
N GLY A 43 -4.17 15.50 8.98
CA GLY A 43 -4.73 15.37 10.33
C GLY A 43 -5.90 14.37 10.44
N PHE A 44 -6.02 13.40 9.53
CA PHE A 44 -7.12 12.42 9.57
C PHE A 44 -7.14 11.62 10.88
N PRO A 45 -6.03 11.02 11.34
CA PRO A 45 -6.04 10.19 12.54
C PRO A 45 -6.57 10.94 13.77
N GLU A 46 -6.15 12.19 13.95
CA GLU A 46 -6.56 13.03 15.06
C GLU A 46 -8.05 13.39 14.96
N ARG A 47 -8.52 13.83 13.79
CA ARG A 47 -9.94 14.19 13.60
C ARG A 47 -10.89 13.00 13.72
N ALA A 48 -10.44 11.82 13.33
CA ALA A 48 -11.21 10.59 13.41
C ALA A 48 -11.12 9.93 14.80
N GLY A 49 -10.34 10.50 15.73
CA GLY A 49 -10.17 9.96 17.08
C GLY A 49 -9.48 8.60 17.10
N LEU A 50 -8.53 8.38 16.19
CA LEU A 50 -7.82 7.12 16.04
C LEU A 50 -6.51 7.07 16.85
N VAL A 51 -6.04 8.21 17.36
CA VAL A 51 -4.71 8.33 17.94
C VAL A 51 -4.71 7.82 19.38
N ASP A 52 -3.73 6.98 19.71
CA ASP A 52 -3.43 6.67 21.10
C ASP A 52 -2.47 7.72 21.68
N ASP A 53 -3.02 8.69 22.40
CA ASP A 53 -2.25 9.78 23.01
C ASP A 53 -1.27 9.31 24.11
N ASN A 54 -1.38 8.06 24.57
CA ASN A 54 -0.52 7.51 25.62
C ASN A 54 0.60 6.61 25.06
N ALA A 55 0.54 6.26 23.78
CA ALA A 55 1.54 5.41 23.14
C ALA A 55 2.72 6.23 22.60
N ALA A 56 3.88 5.58 22.53
CA ALA A 56 5.05 6.17 21.87
C ALA A 56 4.83 6.24 20.36
N THR A 57 5.36 7.28 19.72
CA THR A 57 5.35 7.40 18.26
C THR A 57 6.16 6.26 17.63
N PRO A 58 5.57 5.48 16.69
CA PRO A 58 6.30 4.45 15.96
C PRO A 58 7.43 5.04 15.11
N ALA A 59 8.56 4.33 15.03
CA ALA A 59 9.71 4.74 14.21
C ALA A 59 9.53 4.39 12.72
N GLY A 60 8.69 3.42 12.36
CA GLY A 60 8.54 2.98 10.98
C GLY A 60 7.28 2.16 10.70
N GLU A 61 7.23 1.61 9.49
CA GLU A 61 6.13 0.79 8.97
C GLU A 61 5.91 -0.50 9.78
N MET A 62 6.96 -1.03 10.42
CA MET A 62 6.90 -2.24 11.26
C MET A 62 7.82 -2.12 12.48
N ASP A 63 7.58 -2.93 13.50
CA ASP A 63 8.37 -2.92 14.74
C ASP A 63 9.64 -3.76 14.65
N ASP A 64 9.55 -4.89 13.95
CA ASP A 64 10.61 -5.89 13.81
C ASP A 64 10.46 -6.57 12.45
N PHE A 65 11.46 -6.38 11.59
CA PHE A 65 11.50 -6.98 10.26
C PHE A 65 11.71 -8.50 10.34
N ASP A 66 12.43 -9.00 11.34
CA ASP A 66 12.72 -10.43 11.51
C ASP A 66 11.48 -11.23 11.91
N ALA A 67 10.43 -10.56 12.39
CA ALA A 67 9.14 -11.19 12.65
C ALA A 67 8.43 -11.71 11.38
N PHE A 68 8.92 -11.34 10.18
CA PHE A 68 8.45 -11.87 8.90
C PHE A 68 9.25 -13.08 8.40
N ALA A 69 10.27 -13.52 9.14
CA ALA A 69 11.08 -14.67 8.76
C ALA A 69 10.24 -15.95 8.65
N ARG A 70 10.53 -16.72 7.60
CA ARG A 70 9.89 -18.02 7.33
C ARG A 70 10.87 -18.95 6.63
N PRO A 71 10.62 -20.28 6.56
CA PRO A 71 11.59 -21.24 6.02
C PRO A 71 12.11 -20.92 4.61
N ASP A 72 11.34 -20.20 3.81
CA ASP A 72 11.65 -19.78 2.44
C ASP A 72 11.91 -18.26 2.28
N PHE A 73 11.97 -17.52 3.39
CA PHE A 73 12.36 -16.10 3.40
C PHE A 73 13.21 -15.79 4.64
N ASP A 74 14.51 -15.67 4.39
CA ASP A 74 15.54 -15.34 5.37
C ASP A 74 15.76 -13.82 5.39
N THR A 75 15.36 -13.18 6.49
CA THR A 75 15.42 -11.73 6.65
C THR A 75 16.84 -11.19 6.78
N ASP A 76 17.79 -12.02 7.23
CA ASP A 76 19.21 -11.64 7.35
C ASP A 76 19.91 -11.49 6.00
N ARG A 77 19.33 -12.05 4.94
CA ARG A 77 19.83 -11.85 3.58
C ARG A 77 19.43 -10.50 2.99
N VAL A 78 18.37 -9.88 3.48
CA VAL A 78 17.89 -8.59 2.98
C VAL A 78 18.86 -7.50 3.42
N ALA A 79 19.20 -6.60 2.49
CA ALA A 79 20.20 -5.56 2.76
C ALA A 79 19.84 -4.71 4.00
N PRO A 80 20.80 -4.42 4.90
CA PRO A 80 20.54 -3.73 6.15
C PRO A 80 19.84 -2.37 6.00
N ASP A 81 20.18 -1.59 4.96
CA ASP A 81 19.53 -0.30 4.69
C ASP A 81 18.04 -0.46 4.35
N ILE A 82 17.65 -1.58 3.72
CA ILE A 82 16.24 -1.89 3.41
C ILE A 82 15.50 -2.26 4.70
N ARG A 83 16.10 -3.10 5.55
CA ARG A 83 15.52 -3.46 6.85
C ARG A 83 15.30 -2.21 7.71
N ALA A 84 16.33 -1.37 7.82
CA ALA A 84 16.26 -0.10 8.54
C ALA A 84 15.18 0.83 7.95
N PHE A 85 15.03 0.89 6.63
CA PHE A 85 13.95 1.68 6.02
C PHE A 85 12.56 1.26 6.51
N TYR A 86 12.30 -0.03 6.72
CA TYR A 86 10.98 -0.51 7.19
C TYR A 86 10.77 -0.35 8.70
N GLU A 87 11.83 -0.49 9.50
CA GLU A 87 11.74 -0.40 10.98
C GLU A 87 11.82 1.05 11.48
N THR A 88 12.61 1.90 10.80
CA THR A 88 12.83 3.30 11.17
C THR A 88 12.54 4.24 9.99
N THR A 89 11.42 4.02 9.29
CA THR A 89 10.99 4.82 8.13
C THR A 89 10.95 6.32 8.40
N SER A 90 10.73 6.75 9.64
CA SER A 90 10.75 8.17 10.04
C SER A 90 12.11 8.84 9.85
N ASP A 91 13.20 8.07 9.84
CA ASP A 91 14.55 8.56 9.63
C ASP A 91 14.86 8.78 8.14
N PHE A 92 13.94 8.43 7.24
CA PHE A 92 14.17 8.47 5.81
C PHE A 92 13.30 9.50 5.10
N GLU A 93 13.92 10.27 4.22
CA GLU A 93 13.27 11.10 3.23
C GLU A 93 13.03 10.30 1.95
N MET A 94 11.87 10.49 1.33
CA MET A 94 11.52 9.82 0.09
C MET A 94 11.32 10.83 -1.02
N THR A 95 11.98 10.61 -2.15
CA THR A 95 11.64 11.30 -3.40
C THR A 95 11.01 10.32 -4.36
N TYR A 96 10.10 10.78 -5.21
CA TYR A 96 9.38 9.90 -6.11
C TYR A 96 9.04 10.52 -7.46
N ARG A 97 8.85 9.65 -8.45
CA ARG A 97 8.36 9.97 -9.79
C ARG A 97 7.26 8.99 -10.17
N ALA A 98 6.12 9.51 -10.63
CA ALA A 98 4.98 8.70 -11.05
C ALA A 98 4.93 8.56 -12.58
N ARG A 99 4.74 7.34 -13.06
CA ARG A 99 4.55 7.01 -14.48
C ARG A 99 3.22 6.28 -14.68
N TRP A 100 2.28 6.98 -15.31
CA TRP A 100 1.01 6.39 -15.74
C TRP A 100 1.14 5.71 -17.11
N HIS A 101 0.71 4.45 -17.17
CA HIS A 101 0.76 3.63 -18.37
C HIS A 101 -0.49 3.82 -19.23
N ARG A 102 -0.36 3.63 -20.55
CA ARG A 102 -1.53 3.59 -21.46
C ARG A 102 -2.25 2.24 -21.30
N PRO A 103 -3.59 2.19 -21.41
CA PRO A 103 -4.52 3.28 -21.74
C PRO A 103 -4.99 4.13 -20.53
N PHE A 104 -4.55 3.83 -19.31
CA PHE A 104 -5.10 4.37 -18.06
C PHE A 104 -4.84 5.86 -17.80
N ARG A 105 -3.97 6.49 -18.59
CA ARG A 105 -3.67 7.94 -18.48
C ARG A 105 -4.91 8.83 -18.54
N THR A 106 -5.92 8.50 -19.33
CA THR A 106 -7.12 9.35 -19.43
C THR A 106 -7.95 9.28 -18.15
N GLY A 107 -8.17 8.07 -17.62
CA GLY A 107 -8.89 7.89 -16.36
C GLY A 107 -8.19 8.56 -15.19
N ALA A 108 -6.86 8.45 -15.11
CA ALA A 108 -6.06 9.08 -14.07
C ALA A 108 -6.13 10.62 -14.10
N ARG A 109 -6.15 11.24 -15.30
CA ARG A 109 -6.35 12.69 -15.42
C ARG A 109 -7.71 13.15 -14.89
N LEU A 110 -8.75 12.35 -15.11
CA LEU A 110 -10.10 12.65 -14.64
C LEU A 110 -10.25 12.41 -13.12
N ALA A 111 -9.51 11.45 -12.57
CA ALA A 111 -9.54 11.13 -11.14
C ALA A 111 -8.69 12.07 -10.29
N ALA A 112 -7.64 12.69 -10.86
CA ALA A 112 -6.70 13.53 -10.10
C ALA A 112 -7.36 14.64 -9.25
N PRO A 113 -8.33 15.44 -9.76
CA PRO A 113 -8.99 16.45 -8.94
C PRO A 113 -9.73 15.86 -7.73
N LEU A 114 -10.31 14.67 -7.89
CA LEU A 114 -11.02 13.97 -6.82
C LEU A 114 -10.03 13.47 -5.77
N THR A 115 -8.92 12.85 -6.18
CA THR A 115 -7.89 12.36 -5.23
C THR A 115 -7.20 13.51 -4.50
N THR A 116 -6.98 14.65 -5.16
CA THR A 116 -6.49 15.87 -4.51
C THR A 116 -7.50 16.43 -3.50
N HIS A 117 -8.79 16.47 -3.85
CA HIS A 117 -9.82 16.94 -2.93
C HIS A 117 -9.95 16.06 -1.69
N ILE A 118 -9.87 14.73 -1.86
CA ILE A 118 -9.90 13.77 -0.75
C ILE A 118 -8.59 13.83 0.06
N GLN A 119 -7.49 14.28 -0.55
CA GLN A 119 -6.11 14.23 -0.02
C GLN A 119 -5.72 12.80 0.36
N GLN A 120 -5.91 11.89 -0.59
CA GLN A 120 -5.62 10.47 -0.48
C GLN A 120 -5.37 9.90 -1.88
N LEU A 121 -4.33 9.08 -2.03
CA LEU A 121 -3.86 8.62 -3.35
C LEU A 121 -3.58 9.80 -4.30
N ASN A 122 -3.13 10.94 -3.75
CA ASN A 122 -2.94 12.20 -4.48
C ASN A 122 -1.61 12.19 -5.25
N LEU A 123 -1.52 11.30 -6.23
CA LEU A 123 -0.32 11.14 -7.05
C LEU A 123 -0.30 12.13 -8.23
N PRO A 124 0.89 12.53 -8.73
CA PRO A 124 1.03 13.45 -9.85
C PRO A 124 0.23 12.99 -11.06
N ALA A 125 -0.49 13.92 -11.69
CA ALA A 125 -1.33 13.63 -12.83
C ALA A 125 -0.49 13.22 -14.06
N PRO A 126 -1.06 12.44 -15.02
CA PRO A 126 -0.32 12.01 -16.19
C PRO A 126 0.24 13.15 -17.05
N GLY A 127 1.57 13.28 -17.07
CA GLY A 127 2.29 14.35 -17.78
C GLY A 127 3.16 15.20 -16.86
N ASP A 128 2.95 15.10 -15.54
CA ASP A 128 3.89 15.59 -14.55
C ASP A 128 5.01 14.55 -14.38
N ALA A 129 6.18 14.87 -14.93
CA ALA A 129 7.38 14.04 -14.85
C ALA A 129 8.35 14.52 -13.76
N GLY A 130 7.97 15.53 -12.98
CA GLY A 130 8.81 16.10 -11.95
C GLY A 130 9.06 15.10 -10.81
N THR A 131 10.28 15.14 -10.28
CA THR A 131 10.59 14.54 -8.99
C THR A 131 9.87 15.32 -7.90
N ARG A 132 9.23 14.62 -6.97
CA ARG A 132 8.57 15.19 -5.80
C ARG A 132 9.17 14.60 -4.54
N THR A 133 9.18 15.38 -3.45
CA THR A 133 9.62 14.92 -2.12
C THR A 133 8.40 14.60 -1.26
N LEU A 134 8.55 13.67 -0.32
CA LEU A 134 7.56 13.32 0.69
C LEU A 134 8.17 13.47 2.07
N GLU A 135 7.40 14.09 2.97
CA GLU A 135 7.68 14.10 4.40
C GLU A 135 6.83 13.00 5.07
N SER A 136 7.46 12.22 5.95
CA SER A 136 6.84 11.11 6.66
C SER A 136 6.50 11.48 8.10
N ARG A 137 5.27 11.20 8.51
CA ARG A 137 4.83 11.32 9.91
C ARG A 137 4.12 10.04 10.33
N PHE A 138 4.57 9.46 11.44
CA PHE A 138 3.92 8.31 12.07
C PHE A 138 3.09 8.73 13.27
N VAL A 139 1.98 8.02 13.49
CA VAL A 139 1.07 8.23 14.62
C VAL A 139 0.65 6.87 15.16
N PRO A 140 0.74 6.63 16.48
CA PRO A 140 0.23 5.42 17.08
C PRO A 140 -1.30 5.38 16.99
N ILE A 141 -1.86 4.20 16.75
CA ILE A 141 -3.32 4.03 16.62
C ILE A 141 -3.86 3.31 17.85
N ASP A 142 -4.96 3.81 18.38
CA ASP A 142 -5.71 3.21 19.47
C ASP A 142 -6.15 1.78 19.08
N PRO A 143 -5.76 0.74 19.85
CA PRO A 143 -6.19 -0.63 19.61
C PRO A 143 -7.71 -0.83 19.59
N ASP A 144 -8.48 0.02 20.28
CA ASP A 144 -9.95 -0.02 20.21
C ASP A 144 -10.47 0.51 18.86
N ALA A 145 -9.73 1.42 18.23
CA ALA A 145 -10.06 1.96 16.91
C ALA A 145 -9.61 1.04 15.76
N ASP A 146 -8.43 0.43 15.85
CA ASP A 146 -7.94 -0.58 14.93
C ASP A 146 -7.26 -1.74 15.68
N PRO A 147 -7.96 -2.88 15.87
CA PRO A 147 -7.48 -3.98 16.71
C PRO A 147 -6.42 -4.85 16.04
N ARG A 148 -5.99 -4.51 14.81
CA ARG A 148 -4.94 -5.27 14.12
C ARG A 148 -3.61 -5.07 14.87
N PRO A 149 -2.86 -6.15 15.15
CA PRO A 149 -1.58 -6.04 15.84
C PRO A 149 -0.62 -5.06 15.14
N GLY A 150 -0.02 -4.18 15.95
CA GLY A 150 0.90 -3.17 15.47
C GLY A 150 0.24 -2.10 14.59
N ALA A 151 -1.04 -1.79 14.76
CA ALA A 151 -1.70 -0.71 14.02
C ALA A 151 -0.99 0.65 14.24
N ARG A 152 -0.68 1.35 13.15
CA ARG A 152 -0.08 2.69 13.13
C ARG A 152 -0.50 3.45 11.88
N ALA A 153 -0.64 4.76 11.95
CA ALA A 153 -0.83 5.57 10.74
C ALA A 153 0.51 6.07 10.22
N TRP A 154 0.72 5.93 8.91
CA TRP A 154 1.75 6.62 8.15
C TRP A 154 1.09 7.68 7.28
N ILE A 155 1.42 8.94 7.57
CA ILE A 155 0.98 10.12 6.85
C ILE A 155 2.16 10.60 6.01
N ARG A 156 1.96 10.69 4.71
CA ARG A 156 2.91 11.24 3.75
C ARG A 156 2.38 12.55 3.20
N THR A 157 3.13 13.63 3.37
CA THR A 157 2.77 14.98 2.92
C THR A 157 3.74 15.50 1.86
N ASP A 158 3.23 16.34 0.97
CA ASP A 158 4.06 17.16 0.11
C ASP A 158 4.62 18.33 0.97
N PRO A 159 5.96 18.48 1.09
CA PRO A 159 6.54 19.44 2.02
C PRO A 159 6.32 20.90 1.61
N ASP A 160 6.12 21.18 0.32
CA ASP A 160 5.91 22.55 -0.18
C ASP A 160 4.50 23.04 0.16
N THR A 161 3.52 22.14 0.18
CA THR A 161 2.10 22.49 0.35
C THR A 161 1.49 22.04 1.69
N GLY A 162 2.13 21.09 2.38
CA GLY A 162 1.60 20.42 3.56
C GLY A 162 0.39 19.51 3.28
N GLU A 163 0.02 19.33 2.01
CA GLU A 163 -1.11 18.48 1.63
C GLU A 163 -0.76 17.00 1.78
N ALA A 164 -1.68 16.20 2.31
CA ALA A 164 -1.46 14.76 2.36
C ALA A 164 -1.50 14.17 0.95
N VAL A 165 -0.43 13.47 0.62
CA VAL A 165 -0.31 12.64 -0.57
C VAL A 165 -0.95 11.28 -0.30
N PHE A 166 -0.68 10.71 0.88
CA PHE A 166 -1.17 9.40 1.27
C PHE A 166 -1.26 9.27 2.78
N VAL A 167 -2.38 8.72 3.27
CA VAL A 167 -2.57 8.33 4.67
C VAL A 167 -2.97 6.88 4.71
N ALA A 168 -2.22 6.03 5.41
CA ALA A 168 -2.62 4.64 5.57
C ALA A 168 -2.30 4.09 6.95
N LEU A 169 -3.11 3.12 7.35
CA LEU A 169 -3.01 2.40 8.60
C LEU A 169 -2.29 1.08 8.34
N TYR A 170 -1.04 1.03 8.76
CA TYR A 170 -0.17 -0.13 8.68
C TYR A 170 -0.40 -1.01 9.90
N ALA A 171 -0.45 -2.31 9.69
CA ALA A 171 -0.51 -3.33 10.70
C ALA A 171 0.05 -4.63 10.11
N HIS A 172 0.01 -5.70 10.88
CA HIS A 172 0.28 -7.04 10.38
C HIS A 172 -0.79 -8.01 10.86
N HIS A 173 -0.83 -9.18 10.23
CA HIS A 173 -1.58 -10.32 10.76
C HIS A 173 -0.89 -11.63 10.41
N ASP A 174 -1.12 -12.63 11.26
CA ASP A 174 -0.56 -13.97 11.08
C ASP A 174 -1.64 -14.90 10.54
N ALA A 175 -1.35 -15.61 9.45
CA ALA A 175 -2.20 -16.64 8.89
C ALA A 175 -1.36 -17.72 8.20
N ARG A 176 -1.75 -18.99 8.33
CA ARG A 176 -1.09 -20.13 7.65
C ARG A 176 0.44 -20.22 7.91
N ASN A 177 0.86 -19.89 9.13
CA ASN A 177 2.27 -19.84 9.57
C ASN A 177 3.12 -18.79 8.83
N GLU A 178 2.49 -17.72 8.38
CA GLU A 178 3.16 -16.57 7.76
C GLU A 178 2.59 -15.27 8.35
N ARG A 179 3.46 -14.28 8.53
CA ARG A 179 3.08 -12.91 8.85
C ARG A 179 2.94 -12.09 7.57
N PHE A 180 1.80 -11.44 7.39
CA PHE A 180 1.53 -10.55 6.27
C PHE A 180 1.55 -9.09 6.70
N VAL A 181 2.00 -8.21 5.80
CA VAL A 181 1.79 -6.77 5.96
C VAL A 181 0.36 -6.44 5.56
N ASN A 182 -0.38 -5.75 6.43
CA ASN A 182 -1.80 -5.47 6.26
C ASN A 182 -2.06 -3.95 6.38
N ILE A 183 -2.32 -3.32 5.24
CA ILE A 183 -2.40 -1.87 5.10
C ILE A 183 -3.83 -1.48 4.75
N ALA A 184 -4.41 -0.52 5.45
CA ALA A 184 -5.70 0.06 5.10
C ALA A 184 -5.52 1.53 4.71
N ALA A 185 -5.92 1.90 3.50
CA ALA A 185 -5.98 3.29 3.05
C ALA A 185 -7.43 3.79 3.17
N PRO A 186 -7.77 4.62 4.17
CA PRO A 186 -9.13 5.12 4.34
C PRO A 186 -9.57 5.92 3.11
N LEU A 187 -10.80 5.68 2.64
CA LEU A 187 -11.41 6.34 1.49
C LEU A 187 -12.88 6.66 1.78
N PRO A 188 -13.50 7.65 1.11
CA PRO A 188 -14.91 7.94 1.31
C PRO A 188 -15.79 6.68 1.19
N GLY A 189 -16.45 6.30 2.28
CA GLY A 189 -17.39 5.16 2.32
C GLY A 189 -16.76 3.77 2.54
N GLY A 190 -15.48 3.70 2.88
CA GLY A 190 -14.77 2.44 3.15
C GLY A 190 -13.27 2.62 3.39
N ASN A 191 -12.51 1.57 3.14
CA ASN A 191 -11.07 1.67 2.93
C ASN A 191 -10.61 0.71 1.82
N LEU A 192 -9.49 1.06 1.19
CA LEU A 192 -8.76 0.15 0.31
C LEU A 192 -7.73 -0.58 1.15
N SER A 193 -8.02 -1.83 1.50
CA SER A 193 -7.11 -2.70 2.24
C SER A 193 -6.21 -3.49 1.29
N THR A 194 -4.96 -3.65 1.68
CA THR A 194 -3.93 -4.40 0.97
C THR A 194 -3.29 -5.39 1.92
N VAL A 195 -3.19 -6.63 1.51
CA VAL A 195 -2.37 -7.66 2.18
C VAL A 195 -1.18 -7.98 1.28
N LEU A 196 0.03 -7.90 1.83
CA LEU A 196 1.28 -8.13 1.10
C LEU A 196 2.06 -9.31 1.67
N HIS A 197 2.56 -10.14 0.76
CA HIS A 197 3.54 -11.19 0.98
C HIS A 197 4.96 -10.65 0.75
N LEU A 198 5.92 -11.03 1.59
CA LEU A 198 7.32 -10.62 1.47
C LEU A 198 8.13 -11.70 0.73
N GLU A 199 9.04 -11.29 -0.16
CA GLU A 199 9.97 -12.18 -0.86
C GLU A 199 11.34 -11.51 -0.95
N SER A 200 12.42 -12.27 -0.83
CA SER A 200 13.77 -11.78 -1.15
C SER A 200 13.95 -11.66 -2.66
N VAL A 201 14.62 -10.60 -3.12
CA VAL A 201 15.03 -10.42 -4.51
C VAL A 201 16.53 -10.52 -4.59
N ALA A 202 17.05 -11.60 -5.18
CA ALA A 202 18.50 -11.76 -5.34
C ALA A 202 19.12 -10.56 -6.07
N THR A 203 20.22 -10.04 -5.53
CA THR A 203 21.00 -8.98 -6.18
C THR A 203 22.48 -9.35 -6.22
N ASP A 204 23.25 -8.57 -6.98
CA ASP A 204 24.71 -8.62 -6.98
C ASP A 204 25.35 -7.61 -6.02
N SER A 205 24.55 -6.88 -5.24
CA SER A 205 25.06 -5.95 -4.24
C SER A 205 25.75 -6.71 -3.11
N ALA A 206 26.93 -6.23 -2.71
CA ALA A 206 27.61 -6.73 -1.52
C ALA A 206 26.86 -6.43 -0.21
N ARG A 207 25.83 -5.57 -0.26
CA ARG A 207 24.99 -5.23 0.90
C ARG A 207 23.90 -6.25 1.18
N GLY A 208 23.60 -7.15 0.24
CA GLY A 208 22.58 -8.19 0.40
C GLY A 208 21.49 -8.14 -0.67
N ASP A 209 20.46 -8.96 -0.45
CA ASP A 209 19.30 -9.09 -1.33
C ASP A 209 18.35 -7.89 -1.19
N GLY A 210 17.61 -7.61 -2.26
CA GLY A 210 16.47 -6.71 -2.24
C GLY A 210 15.25 -7.36 -1.61
N LEU A 211 14.17 -6.59 -1.52
CA LEU A 211 12.90 -7.02 -0.95
C LEU A 211 11.77 -6.80 -1.94
N ARG A 212 10.82 -7.72 -2.02
CA ARG A 212 9.57 -7.54 -2.73
C ARG A 212 8.40 -7.73 -1.77
N LEU A 213 7.47 -6.79 -1.78
CA LEU A 213 6.17 -6.92 -1.13
C LEU A 213 5.11 -7.01 -2.21
N THR A 214 4.39 -8.13 -2.30
CA THR A 214 3.48 -8.38 -3.42
C THR A 214 2.13 -8.92 -2.99
N THR A 215 1.11 -8.56 -3.76
CA THR A 215 -0.22 -9.17 -3.67
C THR A 215 -0.34 -10.41 -4.57
N ARG A 216 0.70 -10.73 -5.36
CA ARG A 216 0.71 -11.85 -6.30
C ARG A 216 1.27 -13.12 -5.67
N ALA A 217 0.71 -13.49 -4.53
CA ALA A 217 1.05 -14.71 -3.82
C ALA A 217 -0.22 -15.46 -3.43
N PRO A 218 -0.15 -16.78 -3.24
CA PRO A 218 -1.30 -17.56 -2.77
C PRO A 218 -1.77 -17.12 -1.39
N GLY A 219 -3.06 -17.35 -1.08
CA GLY A 219 -3.62 -17.09 0.24
C GLY A 219 -4.28 -15.71 0.35
N ASP A 220 -3.97 -15.00 1.43
CA ASP A 220 -4.53 -13.70 1.78
C ASP A 220 -4.04 -12.50 0.95
N PRO A 221 -2.82 -12.50 0.34
CA PRO A 221 -2.32 -11.38 -0.44
C PRO A 221 -3.30 -10.90 -1.52
N GLY A 222 -3.53 -9.60 -1.58
CA GLY A 222 -4.59 -9.03 -2.43
C GLY A 222 -4.92 -7.57 -2.12
N LEU A 223 -5.74 -6.96 -2.98
CA LEU A 223 -6.42 -5.69 -2.69
C LEU A 223 -7.90 -5.95 -2.44
N TYR A 224 -8.44 -5.26 -1.45
CA TYR A 224 -9.80 -5.43 -0.96
C TYR A 224 -10.45 -4.07 -0.77
N TRP A 225 -11.69 -3.90 -1.25
CA TRP A 225 -12.54 -2.85 -0.76
C TRP A 225 -13.16 -3.32 0.56
N VAL A 226 -13.00 -2.55 1.61
CA VAL A 226 -13.55 -2.85 2.94
C VAL A 226 -14.55 -1.77 3.30
N ARG A 227 -15.67 -2.18 3.90
CA ARG A 227 -16.64 -1.25 4.48
C ARG A 227 -17.17 -1.83 5.78
N GLY A 228 -17.02 -1.10 6.88
CA GLY A 228 -17.40 -1.58 8.21
C GLY A 228 -16.82 -2.96 8.53
N GLY A 229 -15.53 -3.17 8.22
CA GLY A 229 -14.82 -4.43 8.44
C GLY A 229 -15.15 -5.58 7.47
N THR A 230 -16.13 -5.42 6.56
CA THR A 230 -16.43 -6.44 5.55
C THR A 230 -15.63 -6.20 4.28
N GLY A 231 -14.76 -7.15 3.93
CA GLY A 231 -13.91 -7.06 2.72
C GLY A 231 -14.53 -7.69 1.47
N PHE A 232 -14.14 -7.13 0.33
CA PHE A 232 -14.46 -7.57 -1.03
C PHE A 232 -13.19 -7.51 -1.87
N TRP A 233 -12.67 -8.66 -2.29
CA TRP A 233 -11.51 -8.72 -3.18
C TRP A 233 -11.75 -7.94 -4.48
N LEU A 234 -10.73 -7.22 -4.92
CA LEU A 234 -10.70 -6.43 -6.14
C LEU A 234 -9.78 -7.08 -7.17
N PRO A 235 -10.09 -7.00 -8.48
CA PRO A 235 -9.21 -7.47 -9.55
C PRO A 235 -8.06 -6.49 -9.79
N MET A 236 -7.35 -6.17 -8.72
CA MET A 236 -6.20 -5.28 -8.69
C MET A 236 -5.04 -6.02 -8.04
N GLU A 237 -3.84 -5.65 -8.45
CA GLU A 237 -2.61 -6.21 -7.92
C GLU A 237 -1.62 -5.09 -7.69
N GLN A 238 -0.72 -5.27 -6.74
CA GLN A 238 0.42 -4.39 -6.59
C GLN A 238 1.67 -5.14 -6.17
N THR A 239 2.80 -4.52 -6.46
CA THR A 239 4.11 -5.04 -6.09
C THR A 239 5.01 -3.87 -5.77
N PHE A 240 5.52 -3.84 -4.55
CA PHE A 240 6.66 -3.02 -4.18
C PHE A 240 7.90 -3.87 -4.37
N THR A 241 8.91 -3.36 -5.04
CA THR A 241 10.23 -3.99 -5.03
C THR A 241 11.24 -2.93 -4.63
N VAL A 242 12.12 -3.29 -3.71
CA VAL A 242 13.09 -2.43 -3.05
C VAL A 242 14.46 -3.05 -3.26
N TRP A 243 15.43 -2.23 -3.63
CA TRP A 243 16.79 -2.66 -3.94
C TRP A 243 17.80 -1.80 -3.19
N PRO A 244 18.98 -2.37 -2.86
CA PRO A 244 20.18 -1.57 -2.67
C PRO A 244 20.43 -0.76 -3.96
N ALA A 245 20.72 0.53 -3.83
CA ALA A 245 20.89 1.42 -4.98
C ALA A 245 22.09 1.04 -5.87
N ASP A 246 23.05 0.28 -5.33
CA ASP A 246 24.24 -0.20 -6.04
C ASP A 246 24.03 -1.53 -6.79
N ALA A 247 22.87 -2.17 -6.67
CA ALA A 247 22.56 -3.39 -7.40
C ALA A 247 22.36 -3.13 -8.90
N THR A 248 22.89 -3.99 -9.78
CA THR A 248 22.81 -3.77 -11.24
C THR A 248 21.39 -3.88 -11.81
N ASN A 249 20.51 -4.59 -11.12
CA ASN A 249 19.09 -4.71 -11.47
C ASN A 249 18.21 -3.63 -10.82
N ALA A 250 18.81 -2.70 -10.05
CA ALA A 250 18.10 -1.57 -9.49
C ALA A 250 17.63 -0.61 -10.60
N PRO A 251 16.40 -0.08 -10.53
CA PRO A 251 15.90 0.88 -11.52
C PRO A 251 16.54 2.26 -11.32
N ASP A 252 16.55 3.05 -12.40
CA ASP A 252 16.78 4.50 -12.31
C ASP A 252 15.73 5.14 -11.40
N ALA A 253 16.18 5.81 -10.33
CA ALA A 253 15.35 6.43 -9.31
C ALA A 253 15.76 7.89 -9.10
N PRO A 254 14.84 8.76 -8.64
CA PRO A 254 15.20 10.11 -8.24
C PRO A 254 16.07 10.11 -6.98
N GLY A 255 17.08 10.99 -6.94
CA GLY A 255 17.99 11.12 -5.79
C GLY A 255 19.09 10.05 -5.75
N ASP A 256 20.03 10.21 -4.81
CA ASP A 256 21.27 9.41 -4.73
C ASP A 256 21.34 8.58 -3.43
N GLY A 257 20.18 8.26 -2.85
CA GLY A 257 20.08 7.51 -1.60
C GLY A 257 20.49 6.04 -1.72
N PRO A 258 20.80 5.35 -0.60
CA PRO A 258 21.29 3.97 -0.62
C PRO A 258 20.22 2.93 -0.99
N VAL A 259 18.94 3.33 -1.00
CA VAL A 259 17.81 2.44 -1.28
C VAL A 259 16.95 3.06 -2.39
N VAL A 260 16.54 2.21 -3.33
CA VAL A 260 15.60 2.57 -4.39
C VAL A 260 14.44 1.60 -4.41
N ALA A 261 13.25 2.07 -4.79
CA ALA A 261 12.07 1.22 -4.84
C ALA A 261 11.20 1.52 -6.05
N THR A 262 10.44 0.51 -6.49
CA THR A 262 9.31 0.69 -7.40
C THR A 262 8.03 0.20 -6.74
N HIS A 263 6.94 0.90 -6.97
CA HIS A 263 5.58 0.48 -6.67
C HIS A 263 4.80 0.36 -7.97
N GLU A 264 4.52 -0.87 -8.36
CA GLU A 264 3.79 -1.18 -9.57
C GLU A 264 2.37 -1.60 -9.23
N MET A 265 1.39 -1.11 -10.00
CA MET A 265 -0.02 -1.40 -9.78
C MET A 265 -0.71 -1.82 -11.08
N TRP A 266 -1.59 -2.81 -10.96
CA TRP A 266 -2.36 -3.39 -12.06
C TRP A 266 -3.86 -3.39 -11.74
N LEU A 267 -4.65 -3.25 -12.79
CA LEU A 267 -6.10 -3.40 -12.78
C LEU A 267 -6.48 -4.31 -13.93
N LEU A 268 -7.17 -5.42 -13.64
CA LEU A 268 -7.57 -6.44 -14.62
C LEU A 268 -6.38 -6.93 -15.47
N GLY A 269 -5.22 -7.12 -14.83
CA GLY A 269 -3.96 -7.57 -15.47
C GLY A 269 -3.21 -6.49 -16.25
N GLY A 270 -3.79 -5.32 -16.49
CA GLY A 270 -3.11 -4.19 -17.13
C GLY A 270 -2.35 -3.34 -16.11
N LYS A 271 -1.04 -3.17 -16.29
CA LYS A 271 -0.24 -2.24 -15.48
C LYS A 271 -0.71 -0.82 -15.76
N PHE A 272 -1.17 -0.09 -14.74
CA PHE A 272 -1.70 1.26 -14.91
C PHE A 272 -0.79 2.35 -14.35
N LEU A 273 0.01 2.03 -13.32
CA LEU A 273 0.87 2.99 -12.66
C LEU A 273 2.15 2.29 -12.16
N THR A 274 3.27 2.97 -12.36
CA THR A 274 4.54 2.69 -11.68
C THR A 274 4.98 3.95 -10.97
N VAL A 275 5.27 3.87 -9.68
CA VAL A 275 5.96 4.92 -8.94
C VAL A 275 7.37 4.44 -8.64
N THR A 276 8.37 5.27 -8.91
CA THR A 276 9.75 4.98 -8.54
C THR A 276 10.16 5.92 -7.42
N TYR A 277 10.80 5.37 -6.39
CA TYR A 277 11.26 6.08 -5.20
C TYR A 277 12.77 6.01 -5.10
N GLY A 278 13.40 7.13 -4.71
CA GLY A 278 14.71 7.09 -4.07
C GLY A 278 14.54 7.46 -2.60
N ILE A 279 15.26 6.75 -1.75
CA ILE A 279 15.10 6.78 -0.31
C ILE A 279 16.46 7.13 0.28
N THR A 280 16.54 8.29 0.93
CA THR A 280 17.75 8.74 1.62
C THR A 280 17.48 8.84 3.10
N ARG A 281 18.52 8.61 3.90
CA ARG A 281 18.51 8.92 5.32
C ARG A 281 18.93 10.38 5.52
#